data_AF-A0AB34IDF2-F1
#
_entry.id   AF-A0AB34IDF2-F1
#
_cell.length_a   1.000
_cell.length_b   1.000
_cell.length_c   1.000
_cell.angle_alpha   90.00
_cell.angle_beta   90.00
_cell.angle_gamma   90.00
#
_symmetry.space_group_name_H-M   'P 1'
#
loop_
_entity.id
_entity.type
_entity.pdbx_description
1 polymer ?
#
loop_
_entity_poly.entity_id
_entity_poly.type
_entity_poly.pdbx_seq_one_letter_code
_entity_poly.pdbx_strand_id
1 'polypeptide(L)'
;MPTDAYGNNFRYQRAEEAVPPPSTPTDAPEPPAGAPPPRALRVLCLHGAYLAGRILAYSLSPVERAFRKRAPHARLELIFPNGLQEYRVAELQARAAADPQFHASLAAELAAIEAFELEHVYMWADNDDSGAHGGRQFHNLPDVLPYVRRLLELHAPVDGVLGMSQGAMVAQLAAAQACAGRGPPLQFALLFGGPRPGWQWQLPELFPEEGLRVHTLLVSGAQDWSHGSRSEPGCHGMAALVAAGYVARRTHADGHTILPKDREEAAELVEEIVDFLLDPAAVVAEYPAREERRVQEAKLKAEREEAENKRKAEEMRLAMKQTQIGGEEGIAALKALGLDPDAYIAQGTSQSTHFDSMSEMLVEGGLEHLVDLLAEGKSLSSWCELHNTIGRNGVMKELKELGIELKDRQKFATLVAKTAKAASAS
;
A
#
# COMPACT_ATOMS: atom_id res chain seq x y z
N MET A 1 12.38 -1.96 -24.21
CA MET A 1 11.20 -1.24 -23.69
C MET A 1 11.58 -0.74 -22.30
N PRO A 2 11.47 0.55 -21.98
CA PRO A 2 11.76 1.01 -20.63
C PRO A 2 10.66 0.44 -19.71
N THR A 3 11.05 -0.45 -18.83
CA THR A 3 10.29 -0.79 -17.63
C THR A 3 10.46 0.36 -16.64
N ASP A 4 9.42 0.71 -15.88
CA ASP A 4 9.61 1.58 -14.73
C ASP A 4 10.54 0.92 -13.68
N ALA A 5 10.89 1.67 -12.63
CA ALA A 5 11.67 1.16 -11.50
C ALA A 5 11.00 -0.04 -10.75
N TYR A 6 9.80 -0.44 -11.16
CA TYR A 6 8.98 -1.48 -10.56
C TYR A 6 8.64 -2.63 -11.51
N GLY A 7 9.28 -2.69 -12.69
CA GLY A 7 9.14 -3.81 -13.64
C GLY A 7 7.78 -3.89 -14.35
N ASN A 8 6.95 -2.84 -14.31
CA ASN A 8 5.63 -2.87 -14.92
C ASN A 8 5.72 -2.64 -16.44
N ASN A 9 5.16 -3.56 -17.22
CA ASN A 9 4.82 -3.32 -18.63
C ASN A 9 3.50 -2.54 -18.69
N PHE A 10 3.55 -1.22 -18.47
CA PHE A 10 2.40 -0.36 -18.75
C PHE A 10 2.25 -0.22 -20.27
N ARG A 11 1.37 -1.02 -20.87
CA ARG A 11 0.79 -0.64 -22.17
C ARG A 11 -0.20 0.49 -21.93
N TYR A 12 0.30 1.72 -21.90
CA TYR A 12 -0.49 2.90 -22.19
C TYR A 12 -0.97 2.79 -23.65
N GLN A 13 -2.11 2.13 -23.86
CA GLN A 13 -2.85 2.34 -25.10
C GLN A 13 -3.30 3.80 -25.06
N ARG A 14 -2.90 4.59 -26.07
CA ARG A 14 -3.26 6.01 -26.20
C ARG A 14 -4.73 6.17 -25.88
N ALA A 15 -5.04 7.02 -24.91
CA ALA A 15 -6.40 7.38 -24.52
C ALA A 15 -7.21 8.07 -25.66
N GLU A 16 -6.59 8.28 -26.83
CA GLU A 16 -7.19 8.86 -28.04
C GLU A 16 -7.83 7.83 -28.99
N GLU A 17 -7.64 6.52 -28.80
CA GLU A 17 -8.52 5.54 -29.43
C GLU A 17 -9.88 5.60 -28.74
N ALA A 18 -10.72 6.49 -29.25
CA ALA A 18 -12.09 6.74 -28.84
C ALA A 18 -12.75 5.42 -28.40
N VAL A 19 -13.05 5.32 -27.10
CA VAL A 19 -13.97 4.31 -26.60
C VAL A 19 -15.21 4.41 -27.49
N PRO A 20 -15.56 3.38 -28.28
CA PRO A 20 -16.71 3.46 -29.15
C PRO A 20 -17.94 3.80 -28.28
N PRO A 21 -18.85 4.68 -28.75
CA PRO A 21 -20.08 4.96 -28.03
C PRO A 21 -20.75 3.61 -27.71
N PRO A 22 -21.25 3.42 -26.48
CA PRO A 22 -21.72 2.12 -26.02
C PRO A 22 -22.81 1.59 -26.95
N SER A 23 -22.68 0.33 -27.35
CA SER A 23 -23.80 -0.43 -27.89
C SER A 23 -24.91 -0.46 -26.84
N THR A 24 -26.08 0.04 -27.21
CA THR A 24 -27.27 0.00 -26.36
C THR A 24 -27.60 -1.46 -26.02
N PRO A 25 -27.65 -1.86 -24.74
CA PRO A 25 -28.01 -3.22 -24.36
C PRO A 25 -29.48 -3.46 -24.73
N THR A 26 -29.71 -4.43 -25.62
CA THR A 26 -30.99 -4.64 -26.32
C THR A 26 -32.06 -5.40 -25.51
N ASP A 27 -31.70 -6.01 -24.36
CA ASP A 27 -32.57 -6.99 -23.69
C ASP A 27 -32.91 -6.65 -22.23
N ALA A 28 -32.70 -5.41 -21.78
CA ALA A 28 -33.12 -5.01 -20.44
C ALA A 28 -34.63 -4.72 -20.43
N PRO A 29 -35.42 -5.29 -19.49
CA PRO A 29 -36.86 -5.02 -19.41
C PRO A 29 -37.12 -3.53 -19.31
N GLU A 30 -38.00 -3.00 -20.17
CA GLU A 30 -38.35 -1.58 -20.15
C GLU A 30 -38.92 -1.22 -18.77
N PRO A 31 -38.45 -0.11 -18.15
CA PRO A 31 -39.07 0.38 -16.93
C PRO A 31 -40.55 0.68 -17.18
N PRO A 32 -41.42 0.54 -16.14
CA PRO A 32 -42.85 0.76 -16.30
C PRO A 32 -43.13 2.10 -16.96
N ALA A 33 -43.94 2.07 -18.02
CA ALA A 33 -44.25 3.23 -18.84
C ALA A 33 -44.75 4.40 -17.95
N GLY A 34 -43.99 5.49 -17.92
CA GLY A 34 -44.33 6.72 -17.21
C GLY A 34 -43.53 7.01 -15.93
N ALA A 35 -42.67 6.12 -15.46
CA ALA A 35 -41.72 6.46 -14.39
C ALA A 35 -40.64 7.41 -14.93
N PRO A 36 -40.32 8.53 -14.24
CA PRO A 36 -39.17 9.34 -14.62
C PRO A 36 -37.90 8.47 -14.54
N PRO A 37 -36.95 8.65 -15.47
CA PRO A 37 -35.71 7.87 -15.44
C PRO A 37 -35.03 8.07 -14.09
N PRO A 38 -34.49 7.00 -13.47
CA PRO A 38 -33.79 7.12 -12.21
C PRO A 38 -32.66 8.14 -12.36
N ARG A 39 -32.55 9.04 -11.37
CA ARG A 39 -31.46 10.02 -11.33
C ARG A 39 -30.12 9.27 -11.25
N ALA A 40 -29.11 9.79 -11.93
CA ALA A 40 -27.75 9.26 -11.81
C ALA A 40 -27.22 9.44 -10.38
N LEU A 41 -26.53 8.42 -9.88
CA LEU A 41 -25.64 8.50 -8.73
C LEU A 41 -24.44 9.36 -9.12
N ARG A 42 -24.25 10.50 -8.46
CA ARG A 42 -23.24 11.50 -8.82
C ARG A 42 -22.15 11.58 -7.76
N VAL A 43 -20.90 11.38 -8.15
CA VAL A 43 -19.75 11.34 -7.23
C VAL A 43 -18.71 12.37 -7.64
N LEU A 44 -18.32 13.25 -6.72
CA LEU A 44 -17.21 14.19 -6.94
C LEU A 44 -15.87 13.51 -6.60
N CYS A 45 -15.01 13.33 -7.59
CA CYS A 45 -13.77 12.56 -7.52
C CYS A 45 -12.53 13.47 -7.46
N LEU A 46 -11.86 13.51 -6.31
CA LEU A 46 -10.73 14.38 -6.00
C LEU A 46 -9.39 13.62 -6.14
N HIS A 47 -8.54 14.06 -7.07
CA HIS A 47 -7.25 13.39 -7.38
C HIS A 47 -6.17 13.62 -6.30
N GLY A 48 -5.08 12.86 -6.36
CA GLY A 48 -3.90 13.04 -5.49
C GLY A 48 -3.08 14.30 -5.80
N ALA A 49 -2.06 14.59 -4.99
CA ALA A 49 -1.19 15.74 -5.22
C ALA A 49 -0.40 15.60 -6.53
N TYR A 50 -0.18 16.72 -7.24
CA TYR A 50 0.53 16.76 -8.53
C TYR A 50 -0.07 15.86 -9.62
N LEU A 51 -1.39 15.63 -9.56
CA LEU A 51 -2.13 14.89 -10.58
C LEU A 51 -3.24 15.78 -11.18
N ALA A 52 -3.98 15.23 -12.14
CA ALA A 52 -5.15 15.86 -12.73
C ALA A 52 -6.34 14.90 -12.69
N GLY A 53 -7.55 15.44 -12.79
CA GLY A 53 -8.79 14.66 -12.76
C GLY A 53 -8.81 13.50 -13.77
N ARG A 54 -8.18 13.67 -14.94
CA ARG A 54 -8.12 12.64 -16.00
C ARG A 54 -7.36 11.37 -15.60
N ILE A 55 -6.32 11.49 -14.77
CA ILE A 55 -5.55 10.32 -14.27
C ILE A 55 -6.43 9.51 -13.30
N LEU A 56 -7.17 10.20 -12.43
CA LEU A 56 -8.11 9.56 -11.53
C LEU A 56 -9.25 8.88 -12.30
N ALA A 57 -9.78 9.52 -13.35
CA ALA A 57 -10.80 8.95 -14.22
C ALA A 57 -10.35 7.64 -14.87
N TYR A 58 -9.13 7.59 -15.40
CA TYR A 58 -8.56 6.37 -15.94
C TYR A 58 -8.49 5.25 -14.89
N SER A 59 -7.99 5.59 -13.70
CA SER A 59 -7.81 4.66 -12.58
C SER A 59 -9.14 4.08 -12.06
N LEU A 60 -10.24 4.84 -12.16
CA LEU A 60 -11.59 4.40 -11.77
C LEU A 60 -12.38 3.73 -12.90
N SER A 61 -11.86 3.66 -14.12
CA SER A 61 -12.56 3.01 -15.24
C SER A 61 -12.98 1.55 -14.97
N PRO A 62 -12.25 0.72 -14.19
CA PRO A 62 -12.72 -0.60 -13.80
C PRO A 62 -14.00 -0.55 -12.94
N VAL A 63 -14.10 0.42 -12.04
CA VAL A 63 -15.26 0.64 -11.17
C VAL A 63 -16.49 1.03 -12.00
N GLU A 64 -16.35 1.97 -12.94
CA GLU A 64 -17.45 2.35 -13.83
C GLU A 64 -17.99 1.18 -14.66
N ARG A 65 -17.09 0.33 -15.19
CA ARG A 65 -17.46 -0.85 -15.96
C ARG A 65 -18.20 -1.88 -15.09
N ALA A 66 -17.69 -2.15 -13.89
CA ALA A 66 -18.33 -3.08 -12.95
C ALA A 66 -19.69 -2.55 -12.48
N PHE A 67 -19.80 -1.25 -12.17
CA PHE A 67 -21.06 -0.62 -11.80
C PHE A 67 -22.12 -0.78 -12.90
N ARG A 68 -21.76 -0.47 -14.15
CA ARG A 68 -22.68 -0.62 -15.30
C ARG A 68 -23.15 -2.05 -15.49
N LYS A 69 -22.27 -3.03 -15.25
CA LYS A 69 -22.61 -4.46 -15.33
C LYS A 69 -23.57 -4.87 -14.21
N ARG A 70 -23.34 -4.41 -12.99
CA ARG A 70 -24.08 -4.82 -11.78
C ARG A 70 -25.41 -4.11 -11.63
N ALA A 71 -25.49 -2.86 -12.08
CA ALA A 71 -26.70 -2.04 -12.03
C ALA A 71 -27.01 -1.43 -13.41
N PRO A 72 -27.42 -2.24 -14.41
CA PRO A 72 -27.60 -1.80 -15.79
C PRO A 72 -28.69 -0.72 -15.97
N HIS A 73 -29.61 -0.61 -15.00
CA HIS A 73 -30.67 0.40 -14.98
C HIS A 73 -30.30 1.66 -14.18
N ALA A 74 -29.20 1.63 -13.44
CA ALA A 74 -28.67 2.78 -12.72
C ALA A 74 -27.63 3.50 -13.58
N ARG A 75 -27.48 4.80 -13.34
CA ARG A 75 -26.43 5.60 -13.96
C ARG A 75 -25.46 6.05 -12.89
N LEU A 76 -24.17 5.84 -13.12
CA LEU A 76 -23.09 6.43 -12.33
C LEU A 76 -22.48 7.57 -13.13
N GLU A 77 -22.31 8.73 -12.50
CA GLU A 77 -21.63 9.90 -13.05
C GLU A 77 -20.50 10.28 -12.09
N LEU A 78 -19.26 10.04 -12.54
CA LEU A 78 -18.06 10.45 -11.82
C LEU A 78 -17.59 11.81 -12.36
N ILE A 79 -17.43 12.79 -11.47
CA ILE A 79 -17.08 14.17 -11.81
C ILE A 79 -15.63 14.41 -11.36
N PHE A 80 -14.74 14.74 -12.29
CA PHE A 80 -13.30 14.83 -12.06
C PHE A 80 -12.78 16.27 -12.15
N PRO A 81 -13.02 17.13 -11.15
CA PRO A 81 -12.44 18.46 -11.10
C PRO A 81 -10.92 18.40 -10.92
N ASN A 82 -10.26 19.50 -11.25
CA ASN A 82 -8.85 19.73 -10.89
C ASN A 82 -8.76 20.49 -9.56
N GLY A 83 -7.63 20.33 -8.87
CA GLY A 83 -7.32 21.07 -7.65
C GLY A 83 -7.18 22.59 -7.87
N LEU A 84 -7.22 23.34 -6.78
CA LEU A 84 -7.16 24.81 -6.78
C LEU A 84 -5.80 25.35 -7.26
N GLN A 85 -4.71 24.65 -6.94
CA GLN A 85 -3.36 25.07 -7.27
C GLN A 85 -2.90 24.39 -8.55
N GLU A 86 -2.45 25.19 -9.50
CA GLU A 86 -1.99 24.72 -10.81
C GLU A 86 -0.48 24.88 -10.93
N TYR A 87 0.18 23.84 -11.44
CA TYR A 87 1.62 23.79 -11.67
C TYR A 87 1.90 23.39 -13.12
N ARG A 88 2.83 24.08 -13.77
CA ARG A 88 3.35 23.66 -15.07
C ARG A 88 4.30 22.49 -14.89
N VAL A 89 4.14 21.46 -15.73
CA VAL A 89 4.98 20.25 -15.66
C VAL A 89 6.45 20.56 -15.87
N ALA A 90 6.79 21.49 -16.78
CA ALA A 90 8.17 21.90 -17.01
C ALA A 90 8.83 22.51 -15.76
N GLU A 91 8.08 23.29 -14.97
CA GLU A 91 8.57 23.90 -13.73
C GLU A 91 8.73 22.84 -12.64
N LEU A 92 7.78 21.91 -12.53
CA LEU A 92 7.86 20.79 -11.60
C LEU A 92 9.05 19.88 -11.89
N GLN A 93 9.30 19.57 -13.17
CA GLN A 93 10.45 18.80 -13.63
C GLN A 93 11.76 19.51 -13.34
N ALA A 94 11.84 20.83 -13.60
CA ALA A 94 13.03 21.62 -13.28
C ALA A 94 13.32 21.62 -11.78
N ARG A 95 12.29 21.72 -10.93
CA ARG A 95 12.42 21.60 -9.47
C ARG A 95 12.89 20.21 -9.05
N ALA A 96 12.31 19.15 -9.61
CA ALA A 96 12.73 17.79 -9.35
C ALA A 96 14.19 17.53 -9.77
N ALA A 97 14.64 18.09 -10.90
CA ALA A 97 16.04 18.00 -11.32
C ALA A 97 16.99 18.73 -10.35
N ALA A 98 16.53 19.78 -9.69
CA ALA A 98 17.32 20.55 -8.72
C ALA A 98 17.35 19.94 -7.30
N ASP A 99 16.36 19.11 -6.95
CA ASP A 99 16.21 18.50 -5.62
C ASP A 99 15.96 16.98 -5.75
N PRO A 100 17.00 16.15 -5.55
CA PRO A 100 16.88 14.69 -5.66
C PRO A 100 15.90 14.06 -4.67
N GLN A 101 15.73 14.66 -3.49
CA GLN A 101 14.78 14.16 -2.48
C GLN A 101 13.34 14.42 -2.94
N PHE A 102 13.09 15.63 -3.46
CA PHE A 102 11.80 15.96 -4.08
C PHE A 102 11.51 15.07 -5.29
N HIS A 103 12.51 14.84 -6.16
CA HIS A 103 12.36 13.92 -7.29
C HIS A 103 11.98 12.50 -6.86
N ALA A 104 12.67 11.94 -5.87
CA ALA A 104 12.36 10.62 -5.35
C ALA A 104 10.92 10.54 -4.79
N SER A 105 10.46 11.62 -4.14
CA SER A 105 9.10 11.70 -3.61
C SER A 105 8.00 11.82 -4.67
N LEU A 106 8.35 12.25 -5.89
CA LEU A 106 7.42 12.46 -7.02
C LEU A 106 7.61 11.46 -8.16
N ALA A 107 8.45 10.43 -7.99
CA ALA A 107 8.83 9.56 -9.10
C ALA A 107 7.62 8.87 -9.75
N ALA A 108 6.64 8.46 -8.95
CA ALA A 108 5.41 7.83 -9.44
C ALA A 108 4.51 8.84 -10.17
N GLU A 109 4.36 10.04 -9.62
CA GLU A 109 3.59 11.14 -10.20
C GLU A 109 4.21 11.58 -11.53
N LEU A 110 5.53 11.77 -11.60
CA LEU A 110 6.24 12.15 -12.82
C LEU A 110 6.08 11.09 -13.93
N ALA A 111 6.14 9.80 -13.58
CA ALA A 111 5.88 8.73 -14.55
C ALA A 111 4.43 8.77 -15.07
N ALA A 112 3.45 9.05 -14.20
CA ALA A 112 2.06 9.22 -14.62
C ALA A 112 1.87 10.48 -15.49
N ILE A 113 2.52 11.59 -15.13
CA ILE A 113 2.50 12.84 -15.90
C ILE A 113 3.02 12.64 -17.32
N GLU A 114 4.15 11.98 -17.46
CA GLU A 114 4.77 11.66 -18.76
C GLU A 114 3.84 10.77 -19.58
N ALA A 115 3.32 9.69 -18.99
CA ALA A 115 2.50 8.74 -19.72
C ALA A 115 1.14 9.28 -20.16
N PHE A 116 0.62 10.30 -19.48
CA PHE A 116 -0.59 10.99 -19.88
C PHE A 116 -0.31 12.24 -20.71
N GLU A 117 0.94 12.62 -20.98
CA GLU A 117 1.31 13.84 -21.70
C GLU A 117 0.63 15.09 -21.09
N LEU A 118 0.75 15.25 -19.76
CA LEU A 118 0.22 16.41 -19.04
C LEU A 118 1.11 17.64 -19.23
N GLU A 119 0.49 18.79 -19.51
CA GLU A 119 1.18 20.10 -19.48
C GLU A 119 1.06 20.77 -18.10
N HIS A 120 -0.05 20.50 -17.39
CA HIS A 120 -0.38 21.08 -16.09
C HIS A 120 -0.82 19.98 -15.13
N VAL A 121 -0.44 20.14 -13.87
CA VAL A 121 -0.87 19.29 -12.75
C VAL A 121 -1.36 20.13 -11.60
N TYR A 122 -2.08 19.51 -10.67
CA TYR A 122 -2.82 20.23 -9.66
C TYR A 122 -2.62 19.69 -8.26
N MET A 123 -2.74 20.58 -7.29
CA MET A 123 -2.88 20.25 -5.88
C MET A 123 -4.13 20.91 -5.32
N TRP A 124 -4.68 20.32 -4.28
CA TRP A 124 -5.81 20.88 -3.57
C TRP A 124 -5.40 21.93 -2.56
N ALA A 125 -4.30 21.69 -1.85
CA ALA A 125 -3.87 22.49 -0.72
C ALA A 125 -2.33 22.48 -0.61
N ASP A 126 -1.76 23.55 -0.06
CA ASP A 126 -0.40 23.51 0.45
C ASP A 126 -0.41 22.76 1.76
N ASN A 127 0.50 21.79 1.91
CA ASN A 127 0.57 20.94 3.08
C ASN A 127 1.99 20.81 3.60
N ASP A 128 2.09 20.60 4.91
CA ASP A 128 3.33 20.30 5.60
C ASP A 128 3.16 19.03 6.44
N ASP A 129 4.19 18.20 6.41
CA ASP A 129 4.34 16.97 7.18
C ASP A 129 4.86 17.22 8.61
N SER A 130 5.28 18.46 8.91
CA SER A 130 5.84 18.86 10.21
C SER A 130 4.80 19.18 11.29
N GLY A 131 3.51 18.92 11.03
CA GLY A 131 2.41 19.31 11.91
C GLY A 131 2.69 18.93 13.38
N ALA A 132 2.54 19.90 14.29
CA ALA A 132 2.90 19.80 15.72
C ALA A 132 2.24 18.64 16.49
N HIS A 133 1.27 17.96 15.86
CA HIS A 133 0.48 16.88 16.42
C HIS A 133 0.68 15.54 15.69
N GLY A 134 1.70 15.42 14.83
CA GLY A 134 2.05 14.19 14.12
C GLY A 134 1.07 13.80 13.02
N GLY A 135 0.31 14.77 12.47
CA GLY A 135 -0.56 14.60 11.32
C GLY A 135 -0.38 15.75 10.32
N ARG A 136 -0.73 15.51 9.05
CA ARG A 136 -0.51 16.47 7.96
C ARG A 136 -1.47 17.65 8.09
N GLN A 137 -0.94 18.88 8.00
CA GLN A 137 -1.72 20.12 8.09
C GLN A 137 -1.78 20.84 6.74
N PHE A 138 -2.85 21.58 6.50
CA PHE A 138 -3.03 22.41 5.31
C PHE A 138 -2.87 23.90 5.67
N HIS A 139 -2.09 24.65 4.87
CA HIS A 139 -1.84 26.06 5.13
C HIS A 139 -2.94 26.99 4.61
N ASN A 140 -3.67 26.57 3.58
CA ASN A 140 -4.63 27.39 2.83
C ASN A 140 -6.07 26.87 2.91
N LEU A 141 -6.46 26.24 4.03
CA LEU A 141 -7.84 25.80 4.27
C LEU A 141 -8.93 26.86 4.00
N PRO A 142 -8.73 28.16 4.31
CA PRO A 142 -9.72 29.19 3.99
C PRO A 142 -10.07 29.32 2.51
N ASP A 143 -9.17 28.93 1.61
CA ASP A 143 -9.39 28.96 0.16
C ASP A 143 -9.93 27.61 -0.35
N VAL A 144 -9.39 26.50 0.17
CA VAL A 144 -9.74 25.14 -0.25
C VAL A 144 -11.19 24.79 0.09
N LEU A 145 -11.64 25.12 1.29
CA LEU A 145 -12.99 24.74 1.74
C LEU A 145 -14.10 25.43 0.94
N PRO A 146 -14.08 26.77 0.69
CA PRO A 146 -15.04 27.40 -0.19
C PRO A 146 -14.96 26.89 -1.64
N TYR A 147 -13.75 26.60 -2.14
CA TYR A 147 -13.58 26.06 -3.49
C TYR A 147 -14.28 24.71 -3.67
N VAL A 148 -14.06 23.77 -2.76
CA VAL A 148 -14.69 22.44 -2.81
C VAL A 148 -16.19 22.52 -2.60
N ARG A 149 -16.67 23.36 -1.68
CA ARG A 149 -18.09 23.62 -1.52
C ARG A 149 -18.71 24.15 -2.82
N ARG A 150 -18.05 25.08 -3.51
CA ARG A 150 -18.51 25.61 -4.80
C ARG A 150 -18.56 24.53 -5.88
N LEU A 151 -17.61 23.59 -5.90
CA LEU A 151 -17.65 22.44 -6.81
C LEU A 151 -18.87 21.55 -6.53
N LEU A 152 -19.15 21.24 -5.26
CA LEU A 152 -20.33 20.46 -4.87
C LEU A 152 -21.64 21.17 -5.24
N GLU A 153 -21.71 22.48 -5.05
CA GLU A 153 -22.86 23.31 -5.44
C GLU A 153 -23.03 23.38 -6.97
N LEU A 154 -21.95 23.58 -7.71
CA LEU A 154 -21.94 23.67 -9.17
C LEU A 154 -22.44 22.37 -9.82
N HIS A 155 -22.07 21.23 -9.24
CA HIS A 155 -22.43 19.91 -9.75
C HIS A 155 -23.62 19.28 -9.02
N ALA A 156 -24.34 20.04 -8.20
CA ALA A 156 -25.46 19.52 -7.43
C ALA A 156 -26.57 18.93 -8.32
N PRO A 157 -27.26 17.86 -7.88
CA PRO A 157 -26.98 17.10 -6.66
C PRO A 157 -25.73 16.22 -6.79
N VAL A 158 -24.94 16.13 -5.72
CA VAL A 158 -23.82 15.20 -5.57
C VAL A 158 -24.15 14.28 -4.40
N ASP A 159 -24.08 12.96 -4.61
CA ASP A 159 -24.46 11.96 -3.62
C ASP A 159 -23.32 11.61 -2.67
N GLY A 160 -22.09 11.64 -3.18
CA GLY A 160 -20.91 11.30 -2.40
C GLY A 160 -19.65 11.94 -2.95
N VAL A 161 -18.59 11.83 -2.17
CA VAL A 161 -17.25 12.28 -2.54
C VAL A 161 -16.31 11.09 -2.56
N LEU A 162 -15.38 11.11 -3.50
CA LEU A 162 -14.29 10.15 -3.59
C LEU A 162 -12.99 10.92 -3.62
N GLY A 163 -11.97 10.47 -2.92
CA GLY A 163 -10.66 11.12 -2.94
C GLY A 163 -9.50 10.13 -2.87
N MET A 164 -8.40 10.45 -3.55
CA MET A 164 -7.14 9.71 -3.47
C MET A 164 -6.03 10.61 -2.91
N SER A 165 -5.21 10.09 -1.99
CA SER A 165 -4.08 10.82 -1.39
C SER A 165 -4.51 12.17 -0.80
N GLN A 166 -3.99 13.29 -1.33
CA GLN A 166 -4.46 14.63 -0.97
C GLN A 166 -5.94 14.87 -1.25
N GLY A 167 -6.48 14.32 -2.33
CA GLY A 167 -7.91 14.33 -2.60
C GLY A 167 -8.72 13.60 -1.53
N ALA A 168 -8.18 12.54 -0.90
CA ALA A 168 -8.86 11.83 0.20
C ALA A 168 -8.99 12.72 1.44
N MET A 169 -7.95 13.49 1.77
CA MET A 169 -7.98 14.48 2.86
C MET A 169 -9.09 15.51 2.65
N VAL A 170 -9.17 16.03 1.43
CA VAL A 170 -10.13 17.07 1.04
C VAL A 170 -11.55 16.50 0.97
N ALA A 171 -11.71 15.25 0.52
CA ALA A 171 -12.99 14.54 0.55
C ALA A 171 -13.49 14.35 1.99
N GLN A 172 -12.61 14.03 2.94
CA GLN A 172 -13.00 13.94 4.36
C GLN A 172 -13.39 15.31 4.93
N LEU A 173 -12.70 16.40 4.55
CA LEU A 173 -13.11 17.75 4.91
C LEU A 173 -14.49 18.12 4.34
N ALA A 174 -14.78 17.72 3.10
CA ALA A 174 -16.11 17.89 2.50
C ALA A 174 -17.19 17.09 3.25
N ALA A 175 -16.89 15.85 3.63
CA ALA A 175 -17.78 15.03 4.47
C ALA A 175 -18.00 15.67 5.86
N ALA A 176 -16.96 16.27 6.44
CA ALA A 176 -17.05 17.01 7.70
C ALA A 176 -17.93 18.26 7.57
N GLN A 177 -17.78 19.02 6.49
CA GLN A 177 -18.68 20.16 6.20
C GLN A 177 -20.13 19.72 6.02
N ALA A 178 -20.38 18.59 5.33
CA ALA A 178 -21.72 18.05 5.17
C ALA A 178 -22.33 17.62 6.52
N CYS A 179 -21.55 16.91 7.35
CA CYS A 179 -21.96 16.47 8.69
C CYS A 179 -22.27 17.67 9.62
N ALA A 180 -21.50 18.75 9.51
CA ALA A 180 -21.69 19.98 10.27
C ALA A 180 -22.78 20.92 9.71
N GLY A 181 -23.46 20.55 8.62
CA GLY A 181 -24.48 21.39 7.97
C GLY A 181 -23.92 22.65 7.30
N ARG A 182 -22.62 22.66 6.96
CA ARG A 182 -21.91 23.79 6.33
C ARG A 182 -21.63 23.60 4.83
N GLY A 183 -22.06 22.47 4.26
CA GLY A 183 -21.98 22.17 2.82
C GLY A 183 -23.17 21.32 2.38
N PRO A 184 -23.27 21.00 1.07
CA PRO A 184 -24.30 20.09 0.57
C PRO A 184 -24.28 18.74 1.31
N PRO A 185 -25.45 18.12 1.58
CA PRO A 185 -25.50 16.84 2.25
C PRO A 185 -24.87 15.75 1.38
N LEU A 186 -24.07 14.88 2.00
CA LEU A 186 -23.41 13.76 1.35
C LEU A 186 -23.87 12.46 2.02
N GLN A 187 -24.14 11.44 1.21
CA GLN A 187 -24.55 10.11 1.66
C GLN A 187 -23.33 9.26 2.04
N PHE A 188 -22.22 9.43 1.33
CA PHE A 188 -21.01 8.66 1.56
C PHE A 188 -19.71 9.38 1.17
N ALA A 189 -18.59 8.82 1.63
CA ALA A 189 -17.23 9.16 1.23
C ALA A 189 -16.40 7.89 0.91
N LEU A 190 -15.60 7.93 -0.16
CA LEU A 190 -14.62 6.89 -0.53
C LEU A 190 -13.21 7.46 -0.47
N LEU A 191 -12.36 6.95 0.41
CA LEU A 191 -11.08 7.56 0.75
C LEU A 191 -9.93 6.59 0.46
N PHE A 192 -9.09 6.88 -0.53
CA PHE A 192 -7.97 6.03 -0.96
C PHE A 192 -6.63 6.62 -0.52
N GLY A 193 -5.84 5.87 0.25
CA GLY A 193 -4.45 6.23 0.58
C GLY A 193 -4.30 7.60 1.26
N GLY A 194 -5.31 8.07 1.98
CA GLY A 194 -5.22 9.36 2.68
C GLY A 194 -4.25 9.27 3.87
N PRO A 195 -3.44 10.30 4.15
CA PRO A 195 -2.56 10.34 5.32
C PRO A 195 -3.32 10.46 6.64
N ARG A 196 -2.59 10.30 7.74
CA ARG A 196 -3.08 10.69 9.06
C ARG A 196 -3.49 12.17 9.07
N PRO A 197 -4.75 12.47 9.45
CA PRO A 197 -5.28 13.81 9.40
C PRO A 197 -4.69 14.70 10.49
N GLY A 198 -4.36 15.95 10.14
CA GLY A 198 -4.01 17.02 11.08
C GLY A 198 -5.04 18.14 11.18
N TRP A 199 -6.02 18.15 10.29
CA TRP A 199 -6.99 19.23 10.16
C TRP A 199 -8.10 19.21 11.21
N GLN A 200 -8.33 18.11 11.92
CA GLN A 200 -9.24 18.09 13.08
C GLN A 200 -8.76 19.01 14.21
N TRP A 201 -7.46 19.31 14.28
CA TRP A 201 -6.92 20.31 15.20
C TRP A 201 -6.98 21.73 14.63
N GLN A 202 -6.97 21.88 13.30
CA GLN A 202 -7.09 23.17 12.63
C GLN A 202 -8.54 23.66 12.56
N LEU A 203 -9.50 22.74 12.50
CA LEU A 203 -10.93 22.97 12.30
C LEU A 203 -11.78 22.08 13.23
N PRO A 204 -11.55 22.12 14.56
CA PRO A 204 -12.22 21.22 15.51
C PRO A 204 -13.74 21.31 15.43
N GLU A 205 -14.29 22.46 15.04
CA GLU A 205 -15.73 22.66 14.92
C GLU A 205 -16.40 21.89 13.75
N LEU A 206 -15.62 21.28 12.86
CA LEU A 206 -16.13 20.38 11.82
C LEU A 206 -16.12 18.91 12.24
N PHE A 207 -15.44 18.57 13.33
CA PHE A 207 -15.23 17.19 13.76
C PHE A 207 -15.87 16.97 15.13
N PRO A 208 -17.13 16.51 15.18
CA PRO A 208 -17.81 16.25 16.45
C PRO A 208 -17.11 15.12 17.22
N GLU A 209 -17.23 15.13 18.55
CA GLU A 209 -16.57 14.14 19.42
C GLU A 209 -17.05 12.71 19.13
N GLU A 210 -18.31 12.53 18.72
CA GLU A 210 -18.85 11.22 18.33
C GLU A 210 -18.35 10.72 16.95
N GLY A 211 -17.60 11.54 16.22
CA GLY A 211 -17.11 11.25 14.87
C GLY A 211 -18.11 11.58 13.76
N LEU A 212 -17.61 11.63 12.53
CA LEU A 212 -18.40 11.94 11.34
C LEU A 212 -19.46 10.85 11.06
N ARG A 213 -20.69 11.29 10.78
CA ARG A 213 -21.84 10.41 10.44
C ARG A 213 -22.14 10.40 8.95
N VAL A 214 -21.08 10.25 8.14
CA VAL A 214 -21.14 10.01 6.70
C VAL A 214 -20.55 8.63 6.46
N HIS A 215 -21.29 7.73 5.80
CA HIS A 215 -20.79 6.37 5.55
C HIS A 215 -19.50 6.47 4.75
N THR A 216 -18.44 5.83 5.23
CA THR A 216 -17.11 5.99 4.69
C THR A 216 -16.47 4.65 4.44
N LEU A 217 -16.02 4.41 3.21
CA LEU A 217 -15.13 3.31 2.86
C LEU A 217 -13.71 3.86 2.73
N LEU A 218 -12.81 3.41 3.61
CA LEU A 218 -11.39 3.74 3.55
C LEU A 218 -10.62 2.59 2.93
N VAL A 219 -9.81 2.88 1.91
CA VAL A 219 -9.00 1.91 1.20
C VAL A 219 -7.52 2.30 1.32
N SER A 220 -6.66 1.37 1.68
CA SER A 220 -5.22 1.58 1.81
C SER A 220 -4.42 0.44 1.19
N GLY A 221 -3.23 0.77 0.68
CA GLY A 221 -2.21 -0.23 0.40
C GLY A 221 -1.43 -0.61 1.65
N ALA A 222 -1.12 -1.90 1.81
CA ALA A 222 -0.29 -2.41 2.89
C ALA A 222 1.16 -1.91 2.80
N GLN A 223 1.62 -1.55 1.60
CA GLN A 223 2.95 -0.99 1.36
C GLN A 223 2.91 0.55 1.26
N ASP A 224 1.78 1.17 1.60
CA ASP A 224 1.65 2.62 1.56
C ASP A 224 2.28 3.27 2.81
N TRP A 225 3.59 3.44 2.75
CA TRP A 225 4.39 4.08 3.80
C TRP A 225 4.50 5.59 3.65
N SER A 226 3.87 6.16 2.61
CA SER A 226 4.11 7.55 2.22
C SER A 226 3.58 8.56 3.24
N HIS A 227 2.85 8.11 4.28
CA HIS A 227 2.05 8.99 5.12
C HIS A 227 1.86 8.55 6.59
N GLY A 228 2.65 7.60 7.09
CA GLY A 228 2.49 7.08 8.46
C GLY A 228 3.68 6.28 8.99
N SER A 229 3.70 6.07 10.31
CA SER A 229 4.67 5.16 10.94
C SER A 229 4.43 3.73 10.44
N ARG A 230 5.46 2.89 10.42
CA ARG A 230 5.37 1.48 9.97
C ARG A 230 4.28 0.65 10.67
N SER A 231 3.71 1.12 11.77
CA SER A 231 2.68 0.40 12.54
C SER A 231 1.24 0.62 12.07
N GLU A 232 0.94 1.62 11.22
CA GLU A 232 -0.44 1.88 10.78
C GLU A 232 -0.50 2.24 9.27
N PRO A 233 -1.21 1.47 8.44
CA PRO A 233 -1.47 1.84 7.03
C PRO A 233 -2.13 3.21 6.95
N GLY A 234 -1.68 4.06 6.00
CA GLY A 234 -1.94 5.50 5.98
C GLY A 234 -3.39 5.93 6.26
N CYS A 235 -4.38 5.33 5.59
CA CYS A 235 -5.77 5.80 5.71
C CYS A 235 -6.45 5.40 7.02
N HIS A 236 -5.89 4.48 7.81
CA HIS A 236 -6.50 4.07 9.07
C HIS A 236 -6.51 5.20 10.10
N GLY A 237 -5.57 6.15 10.02
CA GLY A 237 -5.61 7.36 10.85
C GLY A 237 -6.85 8.22 10.59
N MET A 238 -7.41 8.20 9.38
CA MET A 238 -8.64 8.91 9.04
C MET A 238 -9.89 8.22 9.60
N ALA A 239 -9.84 6.89 9.80
CA ALA A 239 -10.97 6.14 10.36
C ALA A 239 -11.31 6.59 11.79
N ALA A 240 -10.33 7.08 12.55
CA ALA A 240 -10.54 7.61 13.90
C ALA A 240 -11.43 8.88 13.93
N LEU A 241 -11.62 9.55 12.80
CA LEU A 241 -12.49 10.72 12.68
C LEU A 241 -13.92 10.35 12.25
N VAL A 242 -14.19 9.09 11.94
CA VAL A 242 -15.51 8.61 11.50
C VAL A 242 -16.15 7.81 12.63
N ALA A 243 -17.45 8.01 12.86
CA ALA A 243 -18.17 7.25 13.88
C ALA A 243 -18.11 5.75 13.57
N ALA A 244 -17.96 4.89 14.60
CA ALA A 244 -17.71 3.46 14.42
C ALA A 244 -18.78 2.72 13.58
N GLY A 245 -20.04 3.17 13.63
CA GLY A 245 -21.15 2.64 12.81
C GLY A 245 -21.24 3.20 11.39
N TYR A 246 -20.27 4.02 10.98
CA TYR A 246 -20.23 4.72 9.69
C TYR A 246 -18.96 4.41 8.90
N VAL A 247 -18.12 3.47 9.35
CA VAL A 247 -16.81 3.23 8.75
C VAL A 247 -16.60 1.78 8.34
N ALA A 248 -16.18 1.58 7.09
CA ALA A 248 -15.62 0.34 6.57
C ALA A 248 -14.18 0.59 6.14
N ARG A 249 -13.31 -0.43 6.27
CA ARG A 249 -11.88 -0.31 5.90
C ARG A 249 -11.47 -1.47 5.01
N ARG A 250 -10.59 -1.22 4.05
CA ARG A 250 -10.05 -2.24 3.17
C ARG A 250 -8.56 -1.99 2.97
N THR A 251 -7.75 -3.00 3.25
CA THR A 251 -6.32 -2.98 2.92
C THR A 251 -6.05 -3.94 1.77
N HIS A 252 -5.31 -3.51 0.75
CA HIS A 252 -4.82 -4.37 -0.34
C HIS A 252 -3.29 -4.54 -0.29
N ALA A 253 -2.72 -5.50 -1.02
CA ALA A 253 -1.31 -5.88 -0.87
C ALA A 253 -0.29 -4.81 -1.34
N ASP A 254 -0.69 -3.96 -2.30
CA ASP A 254 0.20 -2.99 -2.95
C ASP A 254 0.44 -1.69 -2.16
N GLY A 255 1.17 -0.74 -2.77
CA GLY A 255 1.50 0.57 -2.21
C GLY A 255 0.42 1.64 -2.46
N HIS A 256 0.85 2.88 -2.70
CA HIS A 256 -0.01 4.06 -2.84
C HIS A 256 -0.75 4.10 -4.19
N THR A 257 -1.74 3.21 -4.37
CA THR A 257 -2.58 3.09 -5.57
C THR A 257 -4.06 2.94 -5.17
N ILE A 258 -4.98 3.16 -6.10
CA ILE A 258 -6.43 2.97 -5.89
C ILE A 258 -6.80 1.49 -5.98
N LEU A 259 -6.23 0.80 -6.96
CA LEU A 259 -6.45 -0.64 -7.20
C LEU A 259 -5.09 -1.35 -7.18
N PRO A 260 -5.00 -2.54 -6.57
CA PRO A 260 -3.78 -3.35 -6.59
C PRO A 260 -3.47 -3.86 -8.01
N LYS A 261 -2.22 -4.25 -8.24
CA LYS A 261 -1.72 -4.85 -9.47
C LYS A 261 -2.20 -6.28 -9.64
N ASP A 262 -2.40 -7.00 -8.54
CA ASP A 262 -2.99 -8.32 -8.58
C ASP A 262 -4.42 -8.23 -9.12
N ARG A 263 -4.71 -8.99 -10.17
CA ARG A 263 -5.97 -8.85 -10.92
C ARG A 263 -7.16 -9.38 -10.15
N GLU A 264 -6.97 -10.43 -9.35
CA GLU A 264 -8.05 -11.02 -8.55
C GLU A 264 -8.40 -10.09 -7.41
N GLU A 265 -7.39 -9.62 -6.66
CA GLU A 265 -7.58 -8.65 -5.57
C GLU A 265 -8.19 -7.34 -6.08
N ALA A 266 -7.77 -6.86 -7.26
CA ALA A 266 -8.34 -5.67 -7.87
C ALA A 266 -9.81 -5.86 -8.26
N ALA A 267 -10.17 -7.02 -8.81
CA ALA A 267 -11.56 -7.34 -9.16
C ALA A 267 -12.44 -7.40 -7.90
N GLU A 268 -11.96 -8.03 -6.83
CA GLU A 268 -12.66 -8.07 -5.54
C GLU A 268 -12.87 -6.66 -4.95
N LEU A 269 -11.82 -5.83 -4.95
CA LEU A 269 -11.90 -4.45 -4.47
C LEU A 269 -12.87 -3.62 -5.31
N VAL A 270 -12.88 -3.80 -6.63
CA VAL A 270 -13.83 -3.12 -7.53
C VAL A 270 -15.26 -3.51 -7.19
N GLU A 271 -15.56 -4.79 -6.98
CA GLU A 271 -16.91 -5.23 -6.60
C GLU A 271 -17.33 -4.66 -5.23
N GLU A 272 -16.41 -4.59 -4.26
CA GLU A 272 -16.68 -3.96 -2.96
C GLU A 272 -16.96 -2.44 -3.06
N ILE A 273 -16.21 -1.73 -3.92
CA ILE A 273 -16.47 -0.31 -4.20
C ILE A 273 -17.85 -0.15 -4.83
N VAL A 274 -18.23 -1.02 -5.78
CA VAL A 274 -19.55 -0.97 -6.42
C VAL A 274 -20.66 -1.27 -5.41
N ASP A 275 -20.49 -2.26 -4.55
CA ASP A 275 -21.43 -2.54 -3.46
C ASP A 275 -21.62 -1.32 -2.55
N PHE A 276 -20.52 -0.65 -2.20
CA PHE A 276 -20.57 0.54 -1.36
C PHE A 276 -21.25 1.73 -2.06
N LEU A 277 -21.04 1.90 -3.37
CA LEU A 277 -21.72 2.93 -4.16
C LEU A 277 -23.23 2.69 -4.24
N LEU A 278 -23.67 1.43 -4.25
CA LEU A 278 -25.08 1.06 -4.35
C LEU A 278 -25.79 1.10 -2.98
N ASP A 279 -25.12 0.66 -1.92
CA ASP A 279 -25.66 0.66 -0.55
C ASP A 279 -24.55 0.84 0.50
N PRO A 280 -24.14 2.09 0.78
CA PRO A 280 -23.04 2.35 1.71
C PRO A 280 -23.39 1.96 3.14
N ALA A 281 -24.67 2.01 3.53
CA ALA A 281 -25.12 1.64 4.87
C ALA A 281 -25.02 0.13 5.09
N ALA A 282 -25.46 -0.68 4.12
CA ALA A 282 -25.34 -2.13 4.20
C ALA A 282 -23.87 -2.58 4.28
N VAL A 283 -22.99 -2.01 3.44
CA VAL A 283 -21.56 -2.37 3.45
C VAL A 283 -20.92 -2.04 4.79
N VAL A 284 -21.20 -0.87 5.38
CA VAL A 284 -20.67 -0.50 6.70
C VAL A 284 -21.23 -1.41 7.80
N ALA A 285 -22.53 -1.72 7.79
CA ALA A 285 -23.15 -2.59 8.78
C ALA A 285 -22.58 -4.02 8.74
N GLU A 286 -22.27 -4.53 7.54
CA GLU A 286 -21.69 -5.86 7.35
C GLU A 286 -20.17 -5.90 7.54
N TYR A 287 -19.50 -4.74 7.60
CA TYR A 287 -18.05 -4.65 7.58
C TYR A 287 -17.36 -5.51 8.66
N PRO A 288 -17.77 -5.51 9.94
CA PRO A 288 -17.14 -6.34 10.96
C PRO A 288 -17.12 -7.84 10.59
N ALA A 289 -18.22 -8.34 10.03
CA ALA A 289 -18.35 -9.73 9.61
C ALA A 289 -17.54 -10.03 8.33
N ARG A 290 -17.47 -9.07 7.38
CA ARG A 290 -16.64 -9.19 6.18
C ARG A 290 -15.16 -9.25 6.54
N GLU A 291 -14.72 -8.40 7.47
CA GLU A 291 -13.34 -8.36 7.94
C GLU A 291 -12.95 -9.65 8.67
N GLU A 292 -13.81 -10.15 9.57
CA GLU A 292 -13.56 -11.42 10.26
C GLU A 292 -13.40 -12.58 9.27
N ARG A 293 -14.27 -12.65 8.24
CA ARG A 293 -14.14 -13.66 7.17
C ARG A 293 -12.82 -13.54 6.42
N ARG A 294 -12.40 -12.32 6.04
CA ARG A 294 -11.12 -12.08 5.35
C ARG A 294 -9.93 -12.51 6.19
N VAL A 295 -9.92 -12.19 7.48
CA VAL A 295 -8.85 -12.62 8.40
C VAL A 295 -8.80 -14.14 8.51
N GLN A 296 -9.96 -14.80 8.60
CA GLN A 296 -10.05 -16.26 8.62
C GLN A 296 -9.58 -16.89 7.30
N GLU A 297 -9.99 -16.36 6.15
CA GLU A 297 -9.59 -16.81 4.82
C GLU A 297 -8.09 -16.62 4.58
N ALA A 298 -7.54 -15.46 4.95
CA ALA A 298 -6.11 -15.18 4.87
C ALA A 298 -5.29 -16.13 5.76
N LYS A 299 -5.78 -16.39 6.98
CA LYS A 299 -5.16 -17.38 7.88
C LYS A 299 -5.18 -18.78 7.27
N LEU A 300 -6.32 -19.24 6.76
CA LEU A 300 -6.45 -20.54 6.10
C LEU A 300 -5.58 -20.66 4.86
N LYS A 301 -5.44 -19.57 4.08
CA LYS A 301 -4.55 -19.51 2.92
C LYS A 301 -3.09 -19.66 3.36
N ALA A 302 -2.66 -18.92 4.39
CA ALA A 302 -1.31 -19.00 4.93
C ALA A 302 -0.99 -20.41 5.48
N GLU A 303 -1.93 -21.04 6.20
CA GLU A 303 -1.79 -22.42 6.70
C GLU A 303 -1.67 -23.44 5.55
N ARG A 304 -2.42 -23.26 4.46
CA ARG A 304 -2.32 -24.12 3.27
C ARG A 304 -0.97 -23.96 2.55
N GLU A 305 -0.51 -22.72 2.39
CA GLU A 305 0.80 -22.43 1.80
C GLU A 305 1.94 -22.99 2.65
N GLU A 306 1.87 -22.85 3.98
CA GLU A 306 2.83 -23.45 4.92
C GLU A 306 2.83 -24.98 4.82
N ALA A 307 1.65 -25.61 4.81
CA ALA A 307 1.52 -27.06 4.67
C ALA A 307 2.05 -27.57 3.32
N GLU A 308 1.78 -26.85 2.23
CA GLU A 308 2.31 -27.18 0.90
C GLU A 308 3.85 -27.04 0.86
N ASN A 309 4.39 -25.96 1.43
CA ASN A 309 5.83 -25.74 1.52
C ASN A 309 6.51 -26.83 2.37
N LYS A 310 5.89 -27.23 3.48
CA LYS A 310 6.37 -28.33 4.32
C LYS A 310 6.33 -29.67 3.57
N ARG A 311 5.27 -29.95 2.82
CA ARG A 311 5.16 -31.14 1.97
C ARG A 311 6.27 -31.15 0.90
N LYS A 312 6.46 -30.04 0.18
CA LYS A 312 7.54 -29.90 -0.82
C LYS A 312 8.92 -30.10 -0.20
N ALA A 313 9.16 -29.56 1.00
CA ALA A 313 10.42 -29.74 1.71
C ALA A 313 10.65 -31.21 2.14
N GLU A 314 9.61 -31.92 2.56
CA GLU A 314 9.68 -33.34 2.90
C GLU A 314 9.88 -34.23 1.68
N GLU A 315 9.15 -33.97 0.59
CA GLU A 315 9.34 -34.63 -0.72
C GLU A 315 10.77 -34.43 -1.23
N MET A 316 11.27 -33.19 -1.14
CA MET A 316 12.67 -32.89 -1.46
C MET A 316 13.60 -33.71 -0.57
N ARG A 317 13.43 -33.71 0.77
CA ARG A 317 14.26 -34.49 1.69
C ARG A 317 14.26 -35.99 1.38
N LEU A 318 13.10 -36.56 1.02
CA LEU A 318 12.99 -37.96 0.65
C LEU A 318 13.72 -38.24 -0.67
N ALA A 319 13.57 -37.36 -1.67
CA ALA A 319 14.34 -37.43 -2.90
C ALA A 319 15.85 -37.35 -2.61
N MET A 320 16.31 -36.45 -1.75
CA MET A 320 17.73 -36.35 -1.34
C MET A 320 18.24 -37.66 -0.71
N LYS A 321 17.42 -38.34 0.09
CA LYS A 321 17.79 -39.64 0.68
C LYS A 321 17.87 -40.75 -0.37
N GLN A 322 16.98 -40.73 -1.37
CA GLN A 322 17.02 -41.69 -2.47
C GLN A 322 18.19 -41.43 -3.43
N THR A 323 18.60 -40.17 -3.62
CA THR A 323 19.74 -39.80 -4.48
C THR A 323 21.12 -39.97 -3.81
N GLN A 324 21.16 -40.16 -2.48
CA GLN A 324 22.35 -40.69 -1.79
C GLN A 324 22.68 -42.14 -2.18
N ILE A 325 21.79 -42.80 -2.96
CA ILE A 325 22.17 -43.90 -3.86
C ILE A 325 22.84 -43.24 -5.07
N GLY A 326 24.16 -43.04 -4.98
CA GLY A 326 24.91 -42.22 -5.94
C GLY A 326 24.78 -42.70 -7.39
N GLY A 327 24.43 -41.78 -8.31
CA GLY A 327 24.42 -42.03 -9.74
C GLY A 327 23.47 -41.12 -10.54
N GLU A 328 23.42 -41.35 -11.87
CA GLU A 328 22.55 -40.64 -12.84
C GLU A 328 21.06 -40.65 -12.46
N GLU A 329 20.62 -41.66 -11.70
CA GLU A 329 19.25 -41.80 -11.20
C GLU A 329 18.83 -40.64 -10.29
N GLY A 330 19.76 -40.06 -9.53
CA GLY A 330 19.45 -38.92 -8.65
C GLY A 330 19.19 -37.62 -9.40
N ILE A 331 19.89 -37.39 -10.51
CA ILE A 331 19.68 -36.23 -11.39
C ILE A 331 18.33 -36.37 -12.11
N ALA A 332 17.96 -37.58 -12.53
CA ALA A 332 16.68 -37.83 -13.16
C ALA A 332 15.50 -37.58 -12.21
N ALA A 333 15.61 -37.97 -10.94
CA ALA A 333 14.57 -37.74 -9.92
C ALA A 333 14.34 -36.25 -9.62
N LEU A 334 15.41 -35.44 -9.51
CA LEU A 334 15.28 -34.00 -9.31
C LEU A 334 14.58 -33.31 -10.49
N LYS A 335 14.94 -33.69 -11.72
CA LYS A 335 14.28 -33.18 -12.93
C LYS A 335 12.80 -33.57 -13.01
N ALA A 336 12.45 -34.80 -12.61
CA ALA A 336 11.05 -35.26 -12.60
C ALA A 336 10.16 -34.46 -11.63
N LEU A 337 10.75 -33.90 -10.57
CA LEU A 337 10.07 -33.02 -9.60
C LEU A 337 10.06 -31.54 -10.03
N GLY A 338 10.60 -31.21 -11.21
CA GLY A 338 10.71 -29.83 -11.68
C GLY A 338 11.76 -28.99 -10.95
N LEU A 339 12.69 -29.64 -10.22
CA LEU A 339 13.76 -28.97 -9.50
C LEU A 339 15.02 -28.94 -10.36
N ASP A 340 15.74 -27.82 -10.33
CA ASP A 340 17.01 -27.65 -11.04
C ASP A 340 18.14 -28.41 -10.30
N PRO A 341 18.70 -29.48 -10.90
CA PRO A 341 19.75 -30.28 -10.27
C PRO A 341 21.06 -29.51 -10.10
N ASP A 342 21.35 -28.53 -10.95
CA ASP A 342 22.61 -27.79 -10.91
C ASP A 342 22.58 -26.76 -9.76
N ALA A 343 21.44 -26.09 -9.55
CA ALA A 343 21.19 -25.26 -8.38
C ALA A 343 21.30 -26.08 -7.07
N TYR A 344 20.88 -27.35 -7.10
CA TYR A 344 20.94 -28.28 -5.97
C TYR A 344 22.36 -28.79 -5.68
N ILE A 345 23.14 -29.19 -6.69
CA ILE A 345 24.54 -29.63 -6.53
C ILE A 345 25.42 -28.47 -6.02
N ALA A 346 25.13 -27.24 -6.45
CA ALA A 346 25.79 -26.04 -5.97
C ALA A 346 25.51 -25.75 -4.47
N GLN A 347 24.36 -26.16 -3.93
CA GLN A 347 24.03 -26.02 -2.49
C GLN A 347 24.55 -27.19 -1.64
N GLY A 348 24.48 -28.42 -2.15
CA GLY A 348 24.82 -29.65 -1.41
C GLY A 348 26.31 -29.88 -1.16
N THR A 349 27.20 -29.28 -1.96
CA THR A 349 28.66 -29.40 -1.77
C THR A 349 29.22 -28.58 -0.60
N SER A 350 28.38 -27.88 0.18
CA SER A 350 28.87 -27.03 1.27
C SER A 350 28.33 -27.28 2.70
N GLN A 351 27.20 -27.97 2.98
CA GLN A 351 26.57 -27.81 4.32
C GLN A 351 25.73 -28.97 4.94
N SER A 352 25.82 -30.25 4.55
CA SER A 352 24.81 -31.24 5.01
C SER A 352 25.03 -31.97 6.37
N THR A 353 25.93 -31.54 7.26
CA THR A 353 26.10 -32.21 8.59
C THR A 353 26.05 -31.27 9.81
N HIS A 354 25.66 -30.00 9.65
CA HIS A 354 25.78 -29.00 10.75
C HIS A 354 24.48 -28.39 11.26
N PHE A 355 23.32 -28.61 10.61
CA PHE A 355 22.11 -27.86 10.95
C PHE A 355 21.29 -28.42 12.13
N ASP A 356 21.20 -29.74 12.29
CA ASP A 356 20.38 -30.33 13.38
C ASP A 356 21.04 -30.18 14.78
N SER A 357 22.37 -30.04 14.84
CA SER A 357 23.12 -29.83 16.10
C SER A 357 23.06 -28.39 16.65
N MET A 358 22.64 -27.43 15.82
CA MET A 358 22.81 -26.00 16.12
C MET A 358 21.63 -25.40 16.91
N SER A 359 20.41 -25.93 16.72
CA SER A 359 19.22 -25.51 17.49
C SER A 359 19.23 -26.06 18.92
N GLU A 360 19.75 -27.27 19.15
CA GLU A 360 19.90 -27.83 20.50
C GLU A 360 20.99 -27.10 21.31
N MET A 361 22.07 -26.66 20.65
CA MET A 361 23.15 -25.88 21.28
C MET A 361 22.77 -24.43 21.67
N LEU A 362 21.69 -23.89 21.11
CA LEU A 362 21.25 -22.51 21.37
C LEU A 362 20.44 -22.35 22.66
N VAL A 363 19.90 -23.46 23.21
CA VAL A 363 19.05 -23.46 24.41
C VAL A 363 19.87 -23.63 25.70
N GLU A 364 21.06 -24.22 25.65
CA GLU A 364 21.75 -24.73 26.86
C GLU A 364 22.97 -23.94 27.39
N GLY A 365 23.40 -22.81 26.82
CA GLY A 365 24.45 -22.07 27.53
C GLY A 365 25.05 -20.81 26.91
N GLY A 366 25.09 -19.75 27.72
CA GLY A 366 26.19 -18.78 27.69
C GLY A 366 25.89 -17.41 27.09
N LEU A 367 24.71 -16.84 27.34
CA LEU A 367 24.42 -15.44 26.99
C LEU A 367 24.94 -14.45 28.05
N GLU A 368 25.05 -14.86 29.31
CA GLU A 368 25.44 -13.95 30.42
C GLU A 368 26.91 -13.49 30.34
N HIS A 369 27.83 -14.35 29.87
CA HIS A 369 29.25 -13.98 29.72
C HIS A 369 29.52 -13.00 28.56
N LEU A 370 28.62 -12.90 27.58
CA LEU A 370 28.79 -12.00 26.45
C LEU A 370 28.48 -10.54 26.83
N VAL A 371 27.63 -10.35 27.84
CA VAL A 371 27.23 -9.03 28.36
C VAL A 371 28.35 -8.42 29.20
N ASP A 372 29.01 -9.23 30.05
CA ASP A 372 30.14 -8.77 30.88
C ASP A 372 31.38 -8.40 30.03
N LEU A 373 31.62 -9.12 28.93
CA LEU A 373 32.73 -8.84 28.00
C LEU A 373 32.53 -7.56 27.15
N LEU A 374 31.29 -7.10 26.97
CA LEU A 374 30.99 -5.84 26.28
C LEU A 374 31.10 -4.61 27.19
N ALA A 375 31.27 -4.81 28.51
CA ALA A 375 31.38 -3.74 29.50
C ALA A 375 32.79 -3.12 29.60
N GLU A 376 33.85 -3.76 29.07
CA GLU A 376 35.23 -3.24 29.12
C GLU A 376 35.64 -2.35 27.92
N GLY A 377 34.68 -1.63 27.34
CA GLY A 377 34.98 -0.34 26.67
C GLY A 377 34.76 -0.26 25.15
N LYS A 378 34.21 -1.27 24.49
CA LYS A 378 33.71 -1.14 23.10
C LYS A 378 32.31 -1.75 22.98
N SER A 379 31.35 -0.93 22.52
CA SER A 379 29.98 -1.38 22.26
C SER A 379 29.94 -2.40 21.12
N LEU A 380 28.90 -3.24 21.09
CA LEU A 380 28.71 -4.24 20.01
C LEU A 380 28.69 -3.60 18.62
N SER A 381 28.20 -2.36 18.50
CA SER A 381 28.23 -1.57 17.27
C SER A 381 29.67 -1.27 16.79
N SER A 382 30.58 -0.88 17.69
CA SER A 382 31.98 -0.63 17.33
C SER A 382 32.70 -1.90 16.86
N TRP A 383 32.33 -3.06 17.40
CA TRP A 383 32.86 -4.34 16.91
C TRP A 383 32.32 -4.72 15.52
N CYS A 384 31.06 -4.37 15.23
CA CYS A 384 30.46 -4.58 13.92
C CYS A 384 31.11 -3.70 12.84
N GLU A 385 31.38 -2.43 13.15
CA GLU A 385 32.11 -1.51 12.26
C GLU A 385 33.54 -1.99 11.98
N LEU A 386 34.24 -2.44 13.03
CA LEU A 386 35.57 -3.00 12.89
C LEU A 386 35.55 -4.24 11.97
N HIS A 387 34.58 -5.15 12.16
CA HIS A 387 34.42 -6.32 11.29
C HIS A 387 34.19 -5.94 9.83
N ASN A 388 33.37 -4.92 9.55
CA ASN A 388 33.14 -4.47 8.18
C ASN A 388 34.40 -3.87 7.53
N THR A 389 35.29 -3.29 8.34
CA THR A 389 36.50 -2.62 7.85
C THR A 389 37.66 -3.60 7.61
N ILE A 390 37.95 -4.48 8.56
CA ILE A 390 39.13 -5.36 8.52
C ILE A 390 38.80 -6.83 8.32
N GLY A 391 37.52 -7.16 8.18
CA GLY A 391 37.02 -8.51 8.05
C GLY A 391 37.23 -9.35 9.31
N ARG A 392 36.66 -10.56 9.28
CA ARG A 392 36.74 -11.54 10.37
C ARG A 392 38.15 -11.77 10.89
N ASN A 393 39.12 -11.98 10.00
CA ASN A 393 40.49 -12.30 10.40
C ASN A 393 41.21 -11.12 11.05
N GLY A 394 40.88 -9.88 10.66
CA GLY A 394 41.40 -8.67 11.30
C GLY A 394 40.86 -8.51 12.72
N VAL A 395 39.55 -8.70 12.94
CA VAL A 395 38.94 -8.60 14.28
C VAL A 395 39.53 -9.64 15.23
N MET A 396 39.71 -10.88 14.77
CA MET A 396 40.31 -11.94 15.58
C MET A 396 41.78 -11.66 15.93
N LYS A 397 42.50 -10.93 15.06
CA LYS A 397 43.88 -10.51 15.31
C LYS A 397 43.94 -9.43 16.39
N GLU A 398 43.09 -8.41 16.33
CA GLU A 398 43.03 -7.36 17.36
C GLU A 398 42.68 -7.92 18.74
N LEU A 399 41.69 -8.83 18.83
CA LEU A 399 41.33 -9.47 20.10
C LEU A 399 42.51 -10.23 20.72
N LYS A 400 43.30 -10.91 19.87
CA LYS A 400 44.49 -11.62 20.30
C LYS A 400 45.60 -10.67 20.76
N GLU A 401 45.78 -9.51 20.10
CA GLU A 401 46.74 -8.47 20.48
C GLU A 401 46.38 -7.78 21.80
N LEU A 402 45.08 -7.72 22.14
CA LEU A 402 44.58 -7.27 23.44
C LEU A 402 44.65 -8.34 24.54
N GLY A 403 45.20 -9.53 24.26
CA GLY A 403 45.33 -10.62 25.23
C GLY A 403 44.02 -11.37 25.52
N ILE A 404 42.98 -11.15 24.73
CA ILE A 404 41.66 -11.76 24.92
C ILE A 404 41.59 -13.08 24.14
N GLU A 405 41.65 -14.20 24.85
CA GLU A 405 41.46 -15.52 24.26
C GLU A 405 40.01 -15.99 24.34
N LEU A 406 39.27 -15.80 23.25
CA LEU A 406 37.94 -16.40 23.11
C LEU A 406 38.05 -17.92 22.96
N LYS A 407 37.35 -18.66 23.83
CA LYS A 407 37.27 -20.14 23.77
C LYS A 407 36.49 -20.63 22.54
N ASP A 408 35.53 -19.84 22.06
CA ASP A 408 34.78 -20.12 20.83
C ASP A 408 34.84 -18.93 19.86
N ARG A 409 35.97 -18.87 19.16
CA ARG A 409 36.31 -17.81 18.18
C ARG A 409 35.36 -17.80 16.99
N GLN A 410 34.80 -18.96 16.62
CA GLN A 410 33.91 -19.10 15.47
C GLN A 410 32.53 -18.52 15.80
N LYS A 411 32.00 -18.81 16.99
CA LYS A 411 30.69 -18.32 17.44
C LYS A 411 30.66 -16.80 17.61
N PHE A 412 31.69 -16.22 18.21
CA PHE A 412 31.80 -14.76 18.36
C PHE A 412 31.89 -14.04 17.01
N ALA A 413 32.77 -14.50 16.11
CA ALA A 413 32.91 -13.91 14.78
C ALA A 413 31.61 -13.98 13.97
N THR A 414 30.84 -15.06 14.12
CA THR A 414 29.55 -15.25 13.45
C THR A 414 28.49 -14.28 13.99
N LEU A 415 28.49 -14.02 15.30
CA LEU A 415 27.56 -13.08 15.93
C LEU A 415 27.84 -11.64 15.47
N VAL A 416 29.11 -11.22 15.49
CA VAL A 416 29.52 -9.89 15.03
C VAL A 416 29.18 -9.70 13.55
N ALA A 417 29.47 -10.69 12.70
CA ALA A 417 29.14 -10.61 11.28
C ALA A 417 27.61 -10.55 11.03
N LYS A 418 26.81 -11.31 11.80
CA LYS A 418 25.35 -11.31 11.70
C LYS A 418 24.76 -9.97 12.11
N THR A 419 25.22 -9.39 13.22
CA THR A 419 24.74 -8.10 13.73
C THR A 419 25.20 -6.95 12.83
N ALA A 420 26.43 -6.99 12.31
CA ALA A 420 26.92 -6.01 11.34
C ALA A 420 26.10 -6.02 10.05
N LYS A 421 25.73 -7.21 9.57
CA LYS A 421 24.88 -7.37 8.38
C LYS A 421 23.45 -6.86 8.61
N ALA A 422 22.91 -7.06 9.82
CA ALA A 422 21.60 -6.54 10.20
C ALA A 422 21.61 -5.00 10.32
N ALA A 423 22.66 -4.43 10.91
CA ALA A 423 22.83 -2.98 11.05
C ALA A 423 23.10 -2.26 9.71
N SER A 424 23.73 -2.93 8.73
CA SER A 424 23.88 -2.39 7.37
C SER A 424 22.61 -2.51 6.50
N ALA A 425 21.61 -3.25 6.97
CA ALA A 425 20.34 -3.48 6.27
C ALA A 425 19.19 -2.64 6.87
N SER A 426 19.44 -1.92 7.96
CA SER A 426 18.58 -0.89 8.55
C SER A 426 19.09 0.49 8.18
#